data_AF-A0A3M9ZMK6-F1
#
_entry.id   AF-A0A3M9ZMK6-F1
#
_cell.length_a   1.000
_cell.length_b   1.000
_cell.length_c   1.000
_cell.angle_alpha   90.00
_cell.angle_beta   90.00
_cell.angle_gamma   90.00
#
_symmetry.space_group_name_H-M   'P 1'
#
loop_
_entity.id
_entity.type
_entity.pdbx_description
1 polymer ?
#
loop_
_entity_poly.entity_id
_entity_poly.type
_entity_poly.pdbx_seq_one_letter_code
_entity_poly.pdbx_strand_id
1 'polypeptide(L)'
;GGLDEAKIKVGSTRTFDVVVTRVEGGGAAIILLTGQPDFVTVQNTETNKAAITINASHAAAAAGDYTFTILAATGSAPATKTITISITP
;
A
#
# COMPACT_ATOMS: atom_id res chain seq x y z
N GLY A 1 2.15 13.55 3.04
CA GLY A 1 1.01 13.08 2.23
C GLY A 1 0.86 11.60 2.45
N GLY A 2 -0.36 11.14 2.71
CA GLY A 2 -0.63 9.72 2.88
C GLY A 2 -0.43 8.93 1.59
N LEU A 3 -0.45 7.61 1.70
CA LEU A 3 -0.45 6.70 0.55
C LEU A 3 -1.74 6.84 -0.29
N ASP A 4 -2.86 7.07 0.37
CA ASP A 4 -4.15 7.29 -0.30
C ASP A 4 -4.14 8.62 -1.04
N GLU A 5 -4.64 8.60 -2.27
CA GLU A 5 -4.65 9.72 -3.22
C GLU A 5 -3.23 10.24 -3.54
N ALA A 6 -2.20 9.42 -3.30
CA ALA A 6 -0.83 9.81 -3.59
C ALA A 6 -0.62 10.00 -5.09
N LYS A 7 0.06 11.10 -5.45
CA LYS A 7 0.52 11.37 -6.81
C LYS A 7 2.01 11.06 -6.93
N ILE A 8 2.36 10.17 -7.84
CA ILE A 8 3.74 9.72 -8.08
C ILE A 8 4.07 9.97 -9.55
N LYS A 9 5.21 10.61 -9.81
CA LYS A 9 5.65 10.86 -11.18
C LYS A 9 6.15 9.57 -11.85
N VAL A 10 5.81 9.36 -13.12
CA VAL A 10 6.41 8.31 -13.96
C VAL A 10 7.95 8.38 -13.87
N GLY A 11 8.59 7.22 -13.80
CA GLY A 11 10.04 7.10 -13.66
C GLY A 11 10.55 7.30 -12.23
N SER A 12 9.70 7.63 -11.27
CA SER A 12 10.09 7.83 -9.86
C SER A 12 9.76 6.62 -9.00
N THR A 13 10.42 6.49 -7.85
CA THR A 13 10.03 5.54 -6.80
C THR A 13 9.69 6.30 -5.53
N ARG A 14 8.61 5.89 -4.86
CA ARG A 14 8.23 6.45 -3.55
C ARG A 14 7.85 5.35 -2.59
N THR A 15 8.31 5.47 -1.35
CA THR A 15 7.97 4.58 -0.25
C THR A 15 7.11 5.33 0.77
N PHE A 16 6.09 4.64 1.28
CA PHE A 16 5.16 5.15 2.28
C PHE A 16 5.17 4.22 3.49
N ASP A 17 5.40 4.80 4.66
CA ASP A 17 5.17 4.10 5.92
C ASP A 17 3.66 4.04 6.20
N VAL A 18 3.14 2.82 6.32
CA VAL A 18 1.77 2.54 6.72
C VAL A 18 1.79 1.97 8.12
N VAL A 19 1.03 2.61 9.01
CA VAL A 19 0.84 2.19 10.40
C VAL A 19 -0.61 1.83 10.59
N VAL A 20 -0.85 0.63 11.13
CA VAL A 20 -2.17 0.17 11.54
C VAL A 20 -2.35 0.53 13.01
N THR A 21 -3.15 1.56 13.28
CA THR A 21 -3.35 2.09 14.64
C THR A 21 -4.42 1.33 15.43
N ARG A 22 -5.26 0.55 14.75
CA ARG A 22 -6.29 -0.27 15.38
C ARG A 22 -6.55 -1.52 14.56
N VAL A 23 -6.60 -2.65 15.24
CA VAL A 23 -7.12 -3.90 14.71
C VAL A 23 -8.11 -4.46 15.71
N GLU A 24 -9.30 -4.85 15.24
CA GLU A 24 -10.27 -5.52 16.09
C GLU A 24 -9.68 -6.85 16.60
N GLY A 25 -9.87 -7.12 17.90
CA GLY A 25 -9.33 -8.32 18.56
C GLY A 25 -7.98 -8.14 19.26
N GLY A 26 -7.23 -7.07 18.99
CA GLY A 26 -5.93 -6.79 19.61
C GLY A 26 -4.83 -7.76 19.14
N GLY A 27 -3.75 -7.25 18.55
CA GLY A 27 -2.66 -8.10 18.07
C GLY A 27 -1.72 -7.39 17.09
N ALA A 28 -0.73 -8.13 16.62
CA ALA A 28 0.16 -7.71 15.55
C ALA A 28 -0.49 -7.98 14.19
N ALA A 29 -0.94 -6.93 13.50
CA ALA A 29 -1.41 -7.02 12.14
C ALA A 29 -0.25 -7.29 11.19
N ILE A 30 -0.45 -8.29 10.34
CA ILE A 30 0.30 -8.44 9.10
C ILE A 30 -0.43 -7.63 8.02
N ILE A 31 0.31 -6.77 7.34
CA ILE A 31 -0.21 -5.93 6.27
C ILE A 31 0.04 -6.63 4.94
N LEU A 32 -1.03 -6.81 4.18
CA LEU A 32 -1.07 -7.47 2.88
C LEU A 32 -1.71 -6.52 1.86
N LEU A 33 -1.33 -6.67 0.59
CA LEU A 33 -1.97 -5.98 -0.52
C LEU A 33 -2.75 -6.98 -1.36
N THR A 34 -3.87 -6.53 -1.90
CA THR A 34 -4.70 -7.28 -2.84
C THR A 34 -5.08 -6.40 -4.04
N GLY A 35 -5.03 -6.98 -5.24
CA GLY A 35 -5.29 -6.26 -6.49
C GLY A 35 -4.25 -5.19 -6.82
N GLN A 36 -3.10 -5.19 -6.13
CA GLN A 36 -2.04 -4.24 -6.41
C GLN A 36 -1.37 -4.52 -7.76
N PRO A 37 -1.00 -3.47 -8.51
CA PRO A 37 -0.14 -3.61 -9.68
C PRO A 37 1.23 -4.18 -9.31
N ASP A 38 1.91 -4.83 -10.26
CA ASP A 38 3.24 -5.44 -10.07
C ASP A 38 4.32 -4.47 -9.59
N PHE A 39 4.13 -3.17 -9.87
CA PHE A 39 5.05 -2.12 -9.45
C PHE A 39 4.80 -1.60 -8.03
N VAL A 40 3.84 -2.18 -7.31
CA VAL A 40 3.54 -1.86 -5.91
C VAL A 40 3.91 -3.06 -5.04
N THR A 41 4.81 -2.83 -4.09
CA THR A 41 5.26 -3.86 -3.14
C THR A 41 4.96 -3.45 -1.71
N VAL A 42 4.86 -4.44 -0.83
CA VAL A 42 4.70 -4.24 0.61
C VAL A 42 5.77 -5.02 1.36
N GLN A 43 6.37 -4.38 2.36
CA GLN A 43 7.30 -5.02 3.28
C GLN A 43 6.84 -4.72 4.70
N ASN A 44 6.48 -5.75 5.46
CA ASN A 44 6.20 -5.60 6.89
C ASN A 44 7.54 -5.36 7.61
N THR A 45 7.69 -4.20 8.24
CA THR A 45 8.96 -3.75 8.85
C THR A 45 8.95 -3.94 10.36
N GLU A 46 7.80 -3.70 11.00
CA GLU A 46 7.60 -3.84 12.44
C GLU A 46 6.16 -4.33 12.72
N THR A 47 5.85 -4.60 13.98
CA THR A 47 4.48 -4.87 14.42
C THR A 47 3.55 -3.73 13.98
N ASN A 48 2.46 -4.07 13.29
CA ASN A 48 1.47 -3.10 12.78
C ASN A 48 2.02 -2.07 11.78
N LYS A 49 3.21 -2.29 11.20
CA LYS A 49 3.85 -1.34 10.31
C LYS A 49 4.41 -2.01 9.06
N ALA A 50 4.15 -1.40 7.92
CA ALA A 50 4.72 -1.81 6.66
C ALA A 50 5.17 -0.62 5.83
N ALA A 51 6.22 -0.83 5.04
CA ALA A 51 6.62 0.06 3.98
C ALA A 51 5.94 -0.41 2.68
N ILE A 52 5.18 0.48 2.05
CA ILE A 52 4.63 0.26 0.71
C ILE A 52 5.44 1.08 -0.28
N THR A 53 6.04 0.40 -1.25
CA THR A 53 6.87 1.02 -2.28
C THR A 53 6.16 0.99 -3.62
N ILE A 54 6.05 2.16 -4.25
CA ILE A 54 5.50 2.34 -5.60
C ILE A 54 6.66 2.67 -6.52
N ASN A 55 6.99 1.72 -7.40
CA ASN A 55 8.04 1.85 -8.40
C ASN A 55 7.43 2.31 -9.75
N ALA A 56 7.20 3.61 -9.90
CA ALA A 56 6.71 4.17 -11.16
C ALA A 56 7.74 4.16 -12.30
N SER A 57 8.95 3.61 -12.09
CA SER A 57 9.93 3.33 -13.16
C SER A 57 9.78 1.93 -13.77
N HIS A 58 8.92 1.08 -13.20
CA HIS A 58 8.66 -0.25 -13.70
C HIS A 58 8.01 -0.21 -15.09
N ALA A 59 8.30 -1.18 -15.95
CA ALA A 59 7.80 -1.22 -17.33
C ALA A 59 6.26 -1.26 -17.44
N ALA A 60 5.58 -1.78 -16.42
CA ALA A 60 4.13 -1.83 -16.33
C ALA A 60 3.49 -0.57 -15.70
N ALA A 61 4.30 0.36 -15.19
CA ALA A 61 3.80 1.61 -14.63
C ALA A 61 3.56 2.63 -15.76
N ALA A 62 2.31 3.03 -15.94
CA ALA A 62 1.89 4.04 -16.91
C ALA A 62 1.14 5.16 -16.20
N ALA A 63 0.97 6.31 -16.84
CA ALA A 63 0.15 7.38 -16.29
C ALA A 63 -1.31 6.91 -16.16
N GLY A 64 -1.91 7.12 -14.99
CA GLY A 64 -3.25 6.65 -14.68
C GLY A 64 -3.48 6.44 -13.20
N ASP A 65 -4.72 6.12 -12.85
CA ASP A 65 -5.13 5.83 -11.48
C ASP A 65 -5.14 4.32 -11.24
N TYR A 66 -4.58 3.93 -10.09
CA TYR A 66 -4.48 2.54 -9.67
C TYR A 66 -5.12 2.37 -8.30
N THR A 67 -6.09 1.48 -8.23
CA THR A 67 -6.81 1.17 -7.00
C THR A 67 -6.45 -0.23 -6.53
N PHE A 68 -6.07 -0.35 -5.26
CA PHE A 68 -5.75 -1.63 -4.62
C PHE A 68 -6.23 -1.62 -3.17
N THR A 69 -6.30 -2.79 -2.54
CA THR A 69 -6.81 -2.91 -1.17
C THR A 69 -5.71 -3.35 -0.22
N ILE A 70 -5.54 -2.58 0.85
CA ILE A 70 -4.73 -2.94 2.02
C ILE A 70 -5.59 -3.80 2.93
N LEU A 71 -5.02 -4.92 3.36
CA LEU A 71 -5.58 -5.83 4.34
C LEU A 71 -4.67 -5.86 5.57
N ALA A 72 -5.21 -5.59 6.75
CA ALA A 72 -4.52 -5.74 8.03
C ALA A 72 -5.12 -6.94 8.78
N ALA A 73 -4.37 -8.05 8.85
CA ALA A 73 -4.84 -9.30 9.42
C ALA A 73 -4.20 -9.57 10.79
N THR A 74 -5.02 -9.66 11.85
CA THR A 74 -4.64 -10.14 13.20
C THR A 74 -5.27 -11.48 13.56
N GLY A 75 -6.07 -12.08 12.65
CA GLY A 75 -6.87 -13.27 12.90
C GLY A 75 -7.98 -13.42 11.86
N SER A 76 -9.14 -13.95 12.27
CA SER A 76 -10.25 -14.32 11.37
C SER A 76 -11.03 -13.14 10.77
N ALA A 77 -10.86 -11.92 11.29
CA ALA A 77 -11.58 -10.72 10.83
C ALA A 77 -10.59 -9.60 10.47
N PRO A 78 -10.01 -9.61 9.26
CA PRO A 78 -9.05 -8.60 8.87
C PRO A 78 -9.72 -7.26 8.56
N ALA A 79 -9.06 -6.16 8.88
CA ALA A 79 -9.50 -4.82 8.48
C ALA A 79 -9.04 -4.53 7.05
N THR A 80 -9.91 -3.96 6.23
CA THR A 80 -9.61 -3.61 4.84
C THR A 80 -9.70 -2.12 4.60
N LYS A 81 -8.80 -1.57 3.78
CA LYS A 81 -8.89 -0.22 3.26
C LYS A 81 -8.54 -0.21 1.77
N THR A 82 -9.46 0.29 0.95
CA THR A 82 -9.18 0.58 -0.46
C THR A 82 -8.38 1.86 -0.58
N ILE A 83 -7.35 1.82 -1.41
CA ILE A 83 -6.39 2.90 -1.66
C ILE A 83 -6.41 3.19 -3.16
N THR A 84 -6.40 4.46 -3.51
CA THR A 84 -6.18 4.89 -4.90
C THR A 84 -4.93 5.74 -4.98
N ILE A 85 -4.06 5.45 -5.94
CA ILE A 85 -2.88 6.27 -6.26
C ILE A 85 -2.97 6.72 -7.71
N SER A 86 -2.34 7.85 -8.01
CA SER A 86 -2.22 8.37 -9.38
C SER A 86 -0.77 8.40 -9.80
N ILE A 87 -0.47 7.75 -10.92
CA ILE A 87 0.79 7.92 -11.63
C ILE A 87 0.61 9.08 -12.61
N THR A 88 1.36 10.16 -12.40
CA THR A 88 1.31 11.35 -13.25
C THR A 88 2.52 11.38 -14.19
N PRO A 89 2.39 11.98 -15.39
CA PRO A 89 3.53 12.22 -16.27
C PRO A 89 4.71 12.97 -15.59
#